data_AF-A0A920NT25-F1
#
_entry.id   AF-A0A920NT25-F1
#
_cell.length_a   1.000
_cell.length_b   1.000
_cell.length_c   1.000
_cell.angle_alpha   90.00
_cell.angle_beta   90.00
_cell.angle_gamma   90.00
#
_symmetry.space_group_name_H-M   'P 1'
#
loop_
_entity.id
_entity.type
_entity.pdbx_description
1 polymer ?
#
loop_
_entity_poly.entity_id
_entity_poly.type
_entity_poly.pdbx_seq_one_letter_code
_entity_poly.pdbx_strand_id
1 'polypeptide(L)'
;MSTFLPIFGALIILFLKRGPFIKWFALATTVATFMVSLPIYKLFDKTTYKMHLLKSILGSQTWNINKGWCGWYKVLFIILVTILSILWYLYFGKSDKEKTKEFYISLLIMETAMIGIFVSLNMFLFYLFWELTLIPIFLLIGVWGGPQRIYAALKFVLFMLAGSVLMFVGIIVLYYAGGKTFDILELSKVNYPAGTQLWLFLAFFAAFAVKMPMFPIHTWLPDAHTEAPTAGSVFLAGILLKMGAYGFLRFSFPMFPYAVNVFLYHY
;
A
#
# COMPACT_ATOMS: atom_id res chain seq x y z
N MET A 1 9.96 -11.94 2.40
CA MET A 1 11.31 -11.69 1.83
C MET A 1 11.26 -10.62 0.73
N SER A 2 10.32 -10.66 -0.22
CA SER A 2 10.15 -9.59 -1.23
C SER A 2 9.87 -8.20 -0.64
N THR A 3 9.09 -8.09 0.44
CA THR A 3 8.68 -6.79 1.01
C THR A 3 9.84 -5.95 1.52
N PHE A 4 10.86 -6.55 2.15
CA PHE A 4 11.93 -5.80 2.83
C PHE A 4 13.18 -5.59 1.97
N LEU A 5 13.22 -6.17 0.77
CA LEU A 5 14.36 -6.04 -0.14
C LEU A 5 14.54 -4.58 -0.61
N PRO A 6 13.48 -3.84 -1.01
CA PRO A 6 13.64 -2.45 -1.43
C PRO A 6 14.09 -1.52 -0.30
N ILE A 7 13.57 -1.68 0.93
CA ILE A 7 14.00 -0.86 2.08
C ILE A 7 15.45 -1.15 2.47
N PHE A 8 15.91 -2.40 2.35
CA PHE A 8 17.32 -2.73 2.54
C PHE A 8 18.19 -2.05 1.48
N GLY A 9 17.75 -2.05 0.21
CA GLY A 9 18.41 -1.28 -0.84
C GLY A 9 18.45 0.22 -0.55
N ALA A 10 17.36 0.79 -0.02
CA ALA A 10 17.29 2.19 0.39
C ALA A 10 18.28 2.51 1.51
N LEU A 11 18.41 1.62 2.50
CA LEU A 11 19.39 1.73 3.59
C LEU A 11 20.82 1.69 3.06
N ILE A 12 21.14 0.81 2.11
CA ILE A 12 22.48 0.78 1.50
C ILE A 12 22.76 2.10 0.76
N ILE A 13 21.79 2.60 -0.01
CA ILE A 13 21.96 3.87 -0.75
C ILE A 13 22.27 5.03 0.20
N LEU A 14 21.75 5.05 1.44
CA LEU A 14 22.08 6.08 2.44
C LEU A 14 23.58 6.17 2.73
N PHE A 15 24.33 5.09 2.60
CA PHE A 15 25.78 5.08 2.82
C PHE A 15 26.60 5.23 1.53
N LEU A 16 25.99 5.09 0.35
CA LEU A 16 26.67 5.28 -0.92
C LEU A 16 26.97 6.77 -1.21
N LYS A 17 28.10 7.03 -1.87
CA LYS A 17 28.44 8.36 -2.39
C LYS A 17 27.44 8.77 -3.47
N ARG A 18 27.12 10.08 -3.53
CA ARG A 18 26.26 10.64 -4.57
C ARG A 18 26.89 10.41 -5.95
N GLY A 19 26.13 9.82 -6.87
CA GLY A 19 26.61 9.50 -8.22
C GLY A 19 25.62 8.66 -9.02
N PRO A 20 25.93 8.39 -10.31
CA PRO A 20 25.04 7.65 -11.22
C PRO A 20 24.82 6.20 -10.78
N PHE A 21 25.74 5.64 -9.98
CA PHE A 21 25.64 4.28 -9.45
C PHE A 21 24.37 4.06 -8.60
N ILE A 22 23.87 5.09 -7.91
CA ILE A 22 22.67 4.99 -7.06
C ILE A 22 21.45 4.53 -7.88
N LYS A 23 21.28 5.09 -9.09
CA LYS A 23 20.19 4.71 -10.00
C LYS A 23 20.26 3.22 -10.33
N TRP A 24 21.44 2.75 -10.75
CA TRP A 24 21.65 1.36 -11.13
C TRP A 24 21.48 0.40 -9.96
N PHE A 25 21.91 0.81 -8.77
CA PHE A 25 21.70 0.03 -7.56
C PHE A 25 20.21 -0.05 -7.17
N ALA A 26 19.47 1.06 -7.26
CA ALA A 26 18.03 1.06 -7.04
C ALA A 26 17.30 0.16 -8.06
N LEU A 27 17.67 0.27 -9.35
CA LEU A 27 17.14 -0.61 -10.40
C LEU A 27 17.43 -2.08 -10.11
N ALA A 28 18.67 -2.42 -9.76
CA ALA A 28 19.06 -3.80 -9.43
C ALA A 28 18.28 -4.34 -8.24
N THR A 29 18.05 -3.51 -7.22
CA THR A 29 17.24 -3.85 -6.04
C THR A 29 15.81 -4.17 -6.45
N THR A 30 15.16 -3.31 -7.24
CA THR A 30 13.78 -3.53 -7.71
C THR A 30 13.67 -4.75 -8.65
N VAL A 31 14.66 -4.97 -9.53
CA VAL A 31 14.71 -6.18 -10.37
C VAL A 31 14.83 -7.43 -9.50
N ALA A 32 15.66 -7.41 -8.45
CA ALA A 32 15.74 -8.50 -7.49
C ALA A 32 14.40 -8.72 -6.78
N THR A 33 13.72 -7.65 -6.34
CA THR A 33 12.37 -7.72 -5.76
C THR A 33 11.36 -8.36 -6.71
N PHE A 34 11.38 -7.97 -7.99
CA PHE A 34 10.55 -8.55 -9.04
C PHE A 34 10.81 -10.06 -9.19
N MET A 35 12.09 -10.45 -9.32
CA MET A 35 12.46 -11.86 -9.46
C MET A 35 12.05 -12.70 -8.26
N VAL A 36 12.20 -12.19 -7.03
CA VAL A 36 11.74 -12.86 -5.80
C VAL A 36 10.21 -12.96 -5.73
N SER A 37 9.47 -12.06 -6.41
CA SER A 37 8.01 -12.12 -6.46
C SER A 37 7.46 -13.19 -7.42
N LEU A 38 8.21 -13.57 -8.47
CA LEU A 38 7.75 -14.52 -9.49
C LEU A 38 7.47 -15.95 -8.99
N PRO A 39 8.30 -16.56 -8.11
CA PRO A 39 8.01 -17.87 -7.54
C PRO A 39 6.67 -17.92 -6.80
N ILE A 40 6.24 -16.80 -6.18
CA ILE A 40 4.97 -16.71 -5.45
C ILE A 40 3.79 -16.96 -6.40
N TYR A 41 3.89 -16.52 -7.66
CA TYR A 41 2.85 -16.76 -8.67
C TYR A 41 2.77 -18.23 -9.08
N LYS A 42 3.92 -18.91 -9.23
CA LYS A 42 3.98 -20.32 -9.66
C LYS A 42 3.53 -21.29 -8.57
N LEU A 43 3.74 -20.94 -7.31
CA LEU A 43 3.34 -21.73 -6.14
C LEU A 43 1.84 -21.60 -5.81
N PHE A 44 1.10 -20.76 -6.55
CA PHE A 44 -0.32 -20.54 -6.30
C PHE A 44 -1.19 -21.50 -7.10
N ASP A 45 -1.96 -22.34 -6.40
CA ASP A 45 -2.99 -23.15 -7.03
C ASP A 45 -4.14 -22.25 -7.50
N LYS A 46 -4.36 -22.20 -8.81
CA LYS A 46 -5.36 -21.36 -9.48
C LYS A 46 -6.75 -22.00 -9.49
N THR A 47 -6.86 -23.26 -9.08
CA THR A 47 -8.11 -24.04 -9.16
C THR A 47 -9.05 -23.80 -7.98
N THR A 48 -8.56 -23.17 -6.90
CA THR A 48 -9.35 -22.93 -5.70
C THR A 48 -9.45 -21.43 -5.39
N TYR A 49 -10.67 -20.94 -5.19
CA TYR A 49 -10.96 -19.59 -4.66
C TYR A 49 -10.72 -19.51 -3.13
N LYS A 50 -10.49 -20.65 -2.48
CA LYS A 50 -10.19 -20.75 -1.04
C LYS A 50 -8.74 -20.32 -0.78
N MET A 51 -8.56 -19.64 0.35
CA MET A 51 -7.28 -19.09 0.78
C MET A 51 -6.28 -20.22 1.10
N HIS A 52 -5.12 -20.23 0.43
CA HIS A 52 -4.10 -21.27 0.60
C HIS A 52 -3.00 -20.87 1.59
N LEU A 53 -2.51 -21.87 2.34
CA LEU A 53 -1.42 -21.77 3.30
C LEU A 53 -0.07 -21.99 2.58
N LEU A 54 0.73 -20.94 2.45
CA LEU A 54 2.17 -21.12 2.17
C LEU A 54 2.86 -21.54 3.47
N LYS A 55 3.24 -22.82 3.56
CA LYS A 55 3.95 -23.38 4.71
C LYS A 55 5.35 -22.74 4.81
N SER A 56 5.70 -22.23 5.99
CA SER A 56 7.02 -21.66 6.28
C SER A 56 8.12 -22.73 6.20
N ILE A 57 9.24 -22.39 5.56
CA ILE A 57 10.50 -23.17 5.58
C ILE A 57 11.29 -22.92 6.88
N LEU A 58 10.96 -21.90 7.66
CA LEU A 58 11.70 -21.50 8.87
C LEU A 58 10.82 -21.64 10.11
N GLY A 59 11.07 -22.70 10.88
CA GLY A 59 10.37 -23.06 12.11
C GLY A 59 10.70 -22.15 13.29
N SER A 60 10.02 -21.01 13.41
CA SER A 60 9.90 -20.29 14.68
C SER A 60 8.44 -19.91 14.92
N GLN A 61 7.91 -20.30 16.09
CA GLN A 61 6.51 -20.12 16.49
C GLN A 61 6.24 -18.78 17.22
N THR A 62 7.24 -17.92 17.40
CA THR A 62 7.13 -16.76 18.30
C THR A 62 6.81 -15.44 17.61
N TRP A 63 6.99 -15.35 16.30
CA TRP A 63 6.47 -14.24 15.50
C TRP A 63 5.34 -14.75 14.63
N ASN A 64 4.11 -14.38 15.00
CA ASN A 64 2.87 -14.68 14.29
C ASN A 64 2.77 -13.88 12.95
N ILE A 65 3.85 -13.89 12.18
CA ILE A 65 3.97 -13.35 10.82
C ILE A 65 3.58 -14.43 9.79
N ASN A 66 3.32 -15.65 10.24
CA ASN A 66 3.10 -16.80 9.38
C ASN A 66 1.67 -17.34 9.47
N LYS A 67 0.78 -16.79 8.63
CA LYS A 67 -0.41 -17.46 8.08
C LYS A 67 -0.92 -16.70 6.85
N GLY A 68 -0.12 -16.83 5.78
CA GLY A 68 -0.24 -16.27 4.44
C GLY A 68 -1.53 -16.52 3.65
N TRP A 69 -2.74 -16.13 4.10
CA TRP A 69 -3.98 -16.31 3.33
C TRP A 69 -4.04 -15.29 2.16
N CYS A 70 -3.41 -15.65 1.05
CA CYS A 70 -3.37 -14.84 -0.17
C CYS A 70 -4.47 -15.25 -1.15
N GLY A 71 -5.00 -14.31 -1.92
CA GLY A 71 -5.62 -14.61 -3.21
C GLY A 71 -4.58 -14.37 -4.29
N TRP A 72 -4.61 -15.13 -5.38
CA TRP A 72 -3.68 -14.98 -6.53
C TRP A 72 -3.62 -13.53 -7.05
N TYR A 73 -4.72 -12.78 -6.94
CA TYR A 73 -4.82 -11.38 -7.37
C TYR A 73 -3.86 -10.44 -6.62
N LYS A 74 -3.45 -10.75 -5.38
CA LYS A 74 -2.47 -9.94 -4.63
C LYS A 74 -1.10 -9.94 -5.30
N VAL A 75 -0.72 -11.07 -5.89
CA VAL A 75 0.55 -11.22 -6.60
C VAL A 75 0.58 -10.34 -7.83
N LEU A 76 -0.56 -10.15 -8.51
CA LEU A 76 -0.67 -9.24 -9.64
C LEU A 76 -0.36 -7.79 -9.25
N PHE A 77 -0.80 -7.35 -8.07
CA PHE A 77 -0.48 -6.00 -7.58
C PHE A 77 1.01 -5.85 -7.25
N ILE A 78 1.64 -6.86 -6.67
CA ILE A 78 3.10 -6.85 -6.41
C ILE A 78 3.89 -6.80 -7.73
N ILE A 79 3.48 -7.60 -8.71
CA ILE A 79 4.06 -7.58 -10.07
C ILE A 79 3.85 -6.20 -10.72
N LEU A 80 2.67 -5.61 -10.59
CA LEU A 80 2.39 -4.27 -11.11
C LEU A 80 3.30 -3.20 -10.47
N VAL A 81 3.46 -3.23 -9.15
CA VAL A 81 4.34 -2.30 -8.40
C VAL A 81 5.78 -2.40 -8.90
N THR A 82 6.28 -3.62 -9.00
CA THR A 82 7.68 -3.88 -9.39
C THR A 82 7.94 -3.56 -10.87
N ILE A 83 7.01 -3.88 -11.78
CA ILE A 83 7.12 -3.50 -13.19
C ILE A 83 7.12 -1.98 -13.37
N LEU A 84 6.18 -1.27 -12.73
CA LEU A 84 6.12 0.19 -12.83
C LEU A 84 7.40 0.84 -12.27
N SER A 85 7.96 0.27 -11.21
CA SER A 85 9.23 0.71 -10.63
C SER A 85 10.39 0.50 -11.60
N ILE A 86 10.51 -0.69 -12.22
CA ILE A 86 11.54 -0.99 -13.23
C ILE A 86 11.43 -0.03 -14.43
N LEU A 87 10.24 0.14 -14.99
CA LEU A 87 10.00 1.01 -16.13
C LEU A 87 10.41 2.45 -15.83
N TRP A 88 10.05 2.94 -14.65
CA TRP A 88 10.45 4.28 -14.21
C TRP A 88 11.97 4.44 -14.14
N TYR A 89 12.68 3.50 -13.49
CA TYR A 89 14.13 3.56 -13.38
C TYR A 89 14.83 3.45 -14.74
N LEU A 90 14.30 2.68 -15.69
CA LEU A 90 14.84 2.59 -17.04
C LEU A 90 14.63 3.89 -17.82
N TYR A 91 13.42 4.43 -17.80
CA TYR A 91 13.05 5.62 -18.57
C TYR A 91 13.77 6.89 -18.07
N PHE A 92 14.00 7.01 -16.77
CA PHE A 92 14.64 8.22 -16.22
C PHE A 92 16.16 8.17 -16.34
N GLY A 93 16.67 8.52 -17.53
CA GLY A 93 18.08 8.42 -17.95
C GLY A 93 19.08 9.23 -17.13
N LYS A 94 18.76 10.47 -16.76
CA LYS A 94 19.57 11.36 -15.93
C LYS A 94 18.62 12.32 -15.23
N SER A 95 18.59 12.30 -13.91
CA SER A 95 17.86 13.31 -13.15
C SER A 95 18.82 14.44 -12.85
N ASP A 96 18.80 15.52 -13.64
CA ASP A 96 19.47 16.79 -13.28
C ASP A 96 18.75 17.52 -12.13
N LYS A 97 17.96 16.78 -11.33
CA LYS A 97 17.27 17.30 -10.17
C LYS A 97 18.21 17.34 -8.99
N GLU A 98 18.13 18.39 -8.19
CA GLU A 98 18.74 18.42 -6.86
C GLU A 98 18.30 17.20 -6.04
N LYS A 99 19.19 16.70 -5.16
CA LYS A 99 18.89 15.62 -4.20
C LYS A 99 18.48 14.28 -4.88
N THR A 100 19.18 13.88 -5.94
CA THR A 100 18.92 12.62 -6.65
C THR A 100 18.93 11.38 -5.75
N LYS A 101 19.80 11.36 -4.73
CA LYS A 101 19.93 10.24 -3.79
C LYS A 101 18.64 10.04 -2.97
N GLU A 102 18.14 11.13 -2.40
CA GLU A 102 16.94 11.15 -1.56
C GLU A 102 15.68 10.79 -2.39
N PHE A 103 15.68 11.14 -3.68
CA PHE A 103 14.64 10.73 -4.62
C PHE A 103 14.58 9.20 -4.80
N TYR A 104 15.72 8.55 -5.08
CA TYR A 104 15.78 7.08 -5.24
C TYR A 104 15.44 6.34 -3.95
N ILE A 105 15.88 6.86 -2.79
CA ILE A 105 15.51 6.33 -1.47
C ILE A 105 13.99 6.39 -1.28
N SER A 106 13.38 7.54 -1.58
CA SER A 106 11.93 7.72 -1.46
C SER A 106 11.17 6.71 -2.32
N LEU A 107 11.60 6.47 -3.56
CA LEU A 107 10.98 5.49 -4.45
C LEU A 107 11.06 4.05 -3.91
N LEU A 108 12.20 3.62 -3.36
CA LEU A 108 12.35 2.29 -2.77
C LEU A 108 11.54 2.12 -1.47
N ILE A 109 11.45 3.16 -0.64
CA ILE A 109 10.57 3.14 0.54
C ILE A 109 9.11 3.03 0.10
N MET A 110 8.72 3.76 -0.95
CA MET A 110 7.38 3.70 -1.51
C MET A 110 7.07 2.29 -2.04
N GLU A 111 8.00 1.69 -2.78
CA GLU A 111 7.90 0.30 -3.28
C GLU A 111 7.68 -0.69 -2.12
N THR A 112 8.46 -0.57 -1.05
CA THR A 112 8.31 -1.39 0.18
C THR A 112 6.93 -1.22 0.79
N ALA A 113 6.47 0.02 0.95
CA ALA A 113 5.18 0.31 1.57
C ALA A 113 4.01 -0.25 0.73
N MET A 114 4.07 -0.09 -0.59
CA MET A 114 3.06 -0.63 -1.50
C MET A 114 3.03 -2.17 -1.47
N ILE A 115 4.18 -2.84 -1.52
CA ILE A 115 4.24 -4.32 -1.40
C ILE A 115 3.73 -4.76 -0.01
N GLY A 116 4.08 -4.03 1.05
CA GLY A 116 3.66 -4.30 2.42
C GLY A 116 2.14 -4.33 2.58
N ILE A 117 1.42 -3.40 1.96
CA ILE A 117 -0.05 -3.36 1.95
C ILE A 117 -0.66 -4.66 1.41
N PHE A 118 -0.15 -5.19 0.30
CA PHE A 118 -0.72 -6.39 -0.33
C PHE A 118 -0.39 -7.67 0.43
N VAL A 119 0.79 -7.73 1.06
CA VAL A 119 1.26 -8.93 1.79
C VAL A 119 0.75 -8.98 3.23
N SER A 120 0.34 -7.84 3.81
CA SER A 120 -0.08 -7.76 5.21
C SER A 120 -1.32 -8.61 5.52
N LEU A 121 -1.21 -9.36 6.63
CA LEU A 121 -2.28 -10.18 7.20
C LEU A 121 -2.65 -9.77 8.63
N ASN A 122 -1.86 -8.87 9.18
CA ASN A 122 -2.16 -8.19 10.42
C ASN A 122 -2.73 -6.80 10.07
N MET A 123 -3.88 -6.47 10.63
CA MET A 123 -4.63 -5.23 10.33
C MET A 123 -3.84 -3.98 10.71
N PHE A 124 -3.16 -4.01 11.86
CA PHE A 124 -2.33 -2.90 12.30
C PHE A 124 -1.10 -2.74 11.40
N LEU A 125 -0.47 -3.84 11.00
CA LEU A 125 0.65 -3.79 10.04
C LEU A 125 0.22 -3.27 8.68
N PHE A 126 -0.97 -3.66 8.20
CA PHE A 126 -1.58 -3.09 7.00
C PHE A 126 -1.72 -1.57 7.11
N TYR A 127 -2.24 -1.07 8.24
CA TYR A 127 -2.36 0.37 8.51
C TYR A 127 -1.00 1.08 8.51
N LEU A 128 0.02 0.50 9.12
CA LEU A 128 1.36 1.08 9.11
C LEU A 128 1.93 1.24 7.70
N PHE A 129 1.79 0.21 6.85
CA PHE A 129 2.21 0.33 5.45
C PHE A 129 1.33 1.31 4.67
N TRP A 130 0.03 1.35 4.97
CA TRP A 130 -0.91 2.32 4.39
C TRP A 130 -0.46 3.76 4.64
N GLU A 131 -0.11 4.11 5.87
CA GLU A 131 0.42 5.42 6.24
C GLU A 131 1.84 5.65 5.69
N LEU A 132 2.68 4.61 5.70
CA LEU A 132 4.04 4.71 5.18
C LEU A 132 4.05 5.10 3.70
N THR A 133 3.03 4.75 2.90
CA THR A 133 2.96 5.22 1.50
C THR A 133 2.84 6.74 1.37
N LEU A 134 2.34 7.43 2.39
CA LEU A 134 2.15 8.88 2.36
C LEU A 134 3.49 9.63 2.46
N ILE A 135 4.45 9.11 3.24
CA ILE A 135 5.71 9.80 3.49
C ILE A 135 6.52 10.00 2.19
N PRO A 136 6.83 8.95 1.39
CA PRO A 136 7.58 9.13 0.17
C PRO A 136 6.86 10.00 -0.84
N ILE A 137 5.55 9.86 -1.00
CA ILE A 137 4.85 10.61 -2.03
C ILE A 137 4.68 12.08 -1.66
N PHE A 138 4.51 12.39 -0.38
CA PHE A 138 4.58 13.75 0.14
C PHE A 138 5.94 14.39 -0.20
N LEU A 139 7.04 13.65 0.01
CA LEU A 139 8.39 14.13 -0.36
C LEU A 139 8.54 14.28 -1.88
N LEU A 140 8.05 13.32 -2.67
CA LEU A 140 8.11 13.36 -4.13
C LEU A 140 7.43 14.63 -4.68
N ILE A 141 6.24 14.96 -4.18
CA ILE A 141 5.52 16.18 -4.56
C ILE A 141 6.26 17.39 -3.97
N GLY A 142 6.42 17.49 -2.66
CA GLY A 142 6.89 18.69 -1.97
C GLY A 142 8.33 19.12 -2.29
N VAL A 143 9.22 18.18 -2.60
CA VAL A 143 10.65 18.47 -2.89
C VAL A 143 10.93 18.53 -4.39
N TRP A 144 10.34 17.63 -5.20
CA TRP A 144 10.67 17.47 -6.62
C TRP A 144 9.51 17.80 -7.59
N GLY A 145 8.40 18.29 -7.05
CA GLY A 145 7.24 18.75 -7.81
C GLY A 145 7.39 20.15 -8.39
N GLY A 146 6.30 20.64 -8.99
CA GLY A 146 6.19 21.90 -9.72
C GLY A 146 6.05 23.17 -8.85
N PRO A 147 5.55 24.27 -9.43
CA PRO A 147 5.46 25.57 -8.75
C PRO A 147 4.57 25.59 -7.50
N GLN A 148 3.44 24.87 -7.51
CA GLN A 148 2.48 24.83 -6.38
C GLN A 148 2.66 23.58 -5.51
N ARG A 149 3.82 22.93 -5.60
CA ARG A 149 4.12 21.66 -4.91
C ARG A 149 3.84 21.64 -3.40
N ILE A 150 4.06 22.75 -2.69
CA ILE A 150 3.85 22.79 -1.23
C ILE A 150 2.34 22.71 -0.92
N TYR A 151 1.53 23.50 -1.65
CA TYR A 151 0.08 23.46 -1.52
C TYR A 151 -0.47 22.08 -1.85
N ALA A 152 -0.06 21.51 -2.99
CA ALA A 152 -0.51 20.19 -3.42
C ALA A 152 -0.09 19.08 -2.45
N ALA A 153 1.14 19.11 -1.94
CA ALA A 153 1.64 18.11 -0.99
C ALA A 153 0.91 18.17 0.36
N LEU A 154 0.67 19.37 0.89
CA LEU A 154 -0.09 19.55 2.14
C LEU A 154 -1.55 19.13 1.98
N LYS A 155 -2.21 19.57 0.89
CA LYS A 155 -3.58 19.16 0.58
C LYS A 155 -3.69 17.64 0.45
N PHE A 156 -2.77 17.02 -0.27
CA PHE A 156 -2.69 15.56 -0.39
C PHE A 156 -2.63 14.86 0.97
N VAL A 157 -1.68 15.24 1.83
CA VAL A 157 -1.51 14.61 3.15
C VAL A 157 -2.71 14.83 4.04
N LEU A 158 -3.27 16.05 4.08
CA LEU A 158 -4.43 16.36 4.91
C LEU A 158 -5.66 15.52 4.54
N PHE A 159 -5.93 15.37 3.25
CA PHE A 159 -7.01 14.50 2.78
C PHE A 159 -6.78 13.06 3.21
N MET A 160 -5.60 12.50 2.88
CA MET A 160 -5.26 11.11 3.17
C MET A 160 -5.30 10.79 4.67
N LEU A 161 -4.73 11.69 5.48
CA LEU A 161 -4.69 11.53 6.92
C LEU A 161 -6.10 11.60 7.52
N ALA A 162 -6.92 12.56 7.09
CA ALA A 162 -8.29 12.71 7.59
C ALA A 162 -9.12 11.43 7.43
N GLY A 163 -9.04 10.77 6.27
CA GLY A 163 -9.71 9.49 6.06
C GLY A 163 -9.09 8.36 6.89
N SER A 164 -7.75 8.27 6.91
CA SER A 164 -7.03 7.17 7.57
C SER A 164 -7.20 7.13 9.09
N VAL A 165 -7.33 8.28 9.77
CA VAL A 165 -7.49 8.35 11.23
C VAL A 165 -8.79 7.66 11.66
N LEU A 166 -9.86 7.79 10.87
CA LEU A 166 -11.12 7.09 11.13
C LEU A 166 -10.94 5.57 10.99
N MET A 167 -10.24 5.12 9.96
CA MET A 167 -9.89 3.70 9.83
C MET A 167 -9.06 3.21 11.02
N PHE A 168 -8.12 4.00 11.54
CA PHE A 168 -7.35 3.63 12.73
C PHE A 168 -8.23 3.40 13.95
N VAL A 169 -9.20 4.29 14.20
CA VAL A 169 -10.20 4.10 15.25
C VAL A 169 -11.00 2.81 15.01
N GLY A 170 -11.41 2.55 13.76
CA GLY A 170 -12.08 1.30 13.39
C GLY A 170 -11.24 0.04 13.66
N ILE A 171 -9.92 0.10 13.44
CA ILE A 171 -9.00 -1.00 13.76
C ILE A 171 -8.94 -1.26 15.27
N ILE A 172 -8.94 -0.20 16.09
CA ILE A 172 -8.98 -0.34 17.55
C ILE A 172 -10.31 -0.98 18.00
N VAL A 173 -11.43 -0.55 17.43
CA VAL A 173 -12.75 -1.15 17.72
C VAL A 173 -12.78 -2.63 17.32
N LEU A 174 -12.28 -2.98 16.14
CA LEU A 174 -12.14 -4.37 15.69
C LEU A 174 -11.27 -5.20 16.63
N TYR A 175 -10.17 -4.64 17.13
CA TYR A 175 -9.32 -5.33 18.09
C TYR A 175 -10.12 -5.74 19.34
N TYR A 176 -10.88 -4.83 19.95
CA TYR A 176 -11.67 -5.17 21.14
C TYR A 176 -12.87 -6.08 20.82
N ALA A 177 -13.58 -5.81 19.73
CA ALA A 177 -14.78 -6.57 19.35
C ALA A 177 -14.46 -7.96 18.79
N GLY A 178 -13.28 -8.14 18.20
CA GLY A 178 -12.86 -9.34 17.49
C GLY A 178 -11.91 -10.26 18.27
N GLY A 179 -11.84 -10.12 19.60
CA GLY A 179 -11.08 -11.05 20.45
C GLY A 179 -9.64 -10.63 20.77
N LYS A 180 -9.32 -9.33 20.72
CA LYS A 180 -7.99 -8.77 21.06
C LYS A 180 -6.86 -9.28 20.17
N THR A 181 -7.16 -9.46 18.89
CA THR A 181 -6.21 -9.87 17.84
C THR A 181 -6.20 -8.83 16.72
N PHE A 182 -5.09 -8.76 16.00
CA PHE A 182 -4.99 -8.00 14.76
C PHE A 182 -4.94 -8.92 13.53
N ASP A 183 -5.07 -10.24 13.71
CA ASP A 183 -5.10 -11.17 12.59
C ASP A 183 -6.39 -10.97 11.78
N ILE A 184 -6.24 -10.54 10.52
CA ILE A 184 -7.36 -10.22 9.64
C ILE A 184 -8.30 -11.42 9.49
N LEU A 185 -7.78 -12.65 9.51
CA LEU A 185 -8.54 -13.87 9.27
C LEU A 185 -9.37 -14.29 10.47
N GLU A 186 -8.85 -14.06 11.66
CA GLU A 186 -9.61 -14.23 12.90
C GLU A 186 -10.72 -13.19 12.95
N LEU A 187 -10.37 -11.92 12.69
CA LEU A 187 -11.33 -10.81 12.67
C LEU A 187 -12.43 -10.99 11.61
N SER A 188 -12.14 -11.60 10.45
CA SER A 188 -13.13 -11.86 9.40
C SER A 188 -14.11 -13.00 9.73
N LYS A 189 -13.85 -13.82 10.76
CA LYS A 189 -14.76 -14.91 11.18
C LYS A 189 -15.76 -14.47 12.23
N VAL A 190 -15.58 -13.28 12.81
CA VAL A 190 -16.42 -12.76 13.88
C VAL A 190 -17.68 -12.15 13.28
N ASN A 191 -18.84 -12.51 13.85
CA ASN A 191 -20.11 -11.90 13.52
C ASN A 191 -20.34 -10.65 14.38
N TYR A 192 -20.02 -9.47 13.84
CA TYR A 192 -20.23 -8.21 14.54
C TYR A 192 -21.71 -7.81 14.54
N PRO A 193 -22.22 -7.16 15.60
CA PRO A 193 -23.57 -6.59 15.62
C PRO A 193 -23.79 -5.58 14.48
N ALA A 194 -25.02 -5.48 13.98
CA ALA A 194 -25.38 -4.62 12.84
C ALA A 194 -24.92 -3.17 13.00
N GLY A 195 -25.17 -2.55 14.15
CA GLY A 195 -24.74 -1.18 14.44
C GLY A 195 -23.21 -1.02 14.40
N THR A 196 -22.48 -2.00 14.93
CA THR A 196 -21.01 -2.02 14.88
C THR A 196 -20.51 -2.15 13.44
N GLN A 197 -21.12 -3.01 12.62
CA GLN A 197 -20.77 -3.14 11.21
C GLN A 197 -20.96 -1.83 10.44
N LEU A 198 -22.03 -1.08 10.71
CA LEU A 198 -22.29 0.21 10.04
C LEU A 198 -21.20 1.24 10.37
N TRP A 199 -20.86 1.42 11.64
CA TRP A 199 -19.83 2.36 12.04
C TRP A 199 -18.44 1.97 11.56
N LEU A 200 -18.10 0.67 11.64
CA LEU A 200 -16.84 0.16 11.11
C LEU A 200 -16.77 0.30 9.60
N PHE A 201 -17.86 0.02 8.88
CA PHE A 201 -17.93 0.22 7.45
C PHE A 201 -17.66 1.69 7.09
N LEU A 202 -18.32 2.65 7.74
CA LEU A 202 -18.12 4.07 7.49
C LEU A 202 -16.68 4.52 7.80
N ALA A 203 -16.10 4.03 8.89
CA ALA A 203 -14.73 4.36 9.28
C ALA A 203 -13.70 3.88 8.22
N PHE A 204 -13.83 2.64 7.74
CA PHE A 204 -12.98 2.09 6.69
C PHE A 204 -13.28 2.72 5.33
N PHE A 205 -14.56 2.94 5.02
CA PHE A 205 -15.03 3.59 3.80
C PHE A 205 -14.42 4.98 3.66
N ALA A 206 -14.35 5.79 4.72
CA ALA A 206 -13.76 7.12 4.66
C ALA A 206 -12.29 7.08 4.18
N ALA A 207 -11.46 6.19 4.74
CA ALA A 207 -10.07 6.04 4.32
C ALA A 207 -9.95 5.58 2.86
N PHE A 208 -10.75 4.59 2.47
CA PHE A 208 -10.68 4.01 1.13
C PHE A 208 -11.26 4.93 0.06
N ALA A 209 -12.36 5.63 0.36
CA ALA A 209 -13.01 6.59 -0.55
C ALA A 209 -12.11 7.79 -0.85
N VAL A 210 -11.41 8.32 0.17
CA VAL A 210 -10.43 9.39 -0.03
C VAL A 210 -9.29 8.92 -0.93
N LYS A 211 -8.72 7.73 -0.67
CA LYS A 211 -7.57 7.21 -1.44
C LYS A 211 -7.95 6.72 -2.84
N MET A 212 -9.22 6.31 -3.05
CA MET A 212 -9.82 5.93 -4.35
C MET A 212 -10.50 7.12 -5.08
N PRO A 213 -10.06 8.34 -4.80
CA PRO A 213 -10.78 9.62 -4.98
C PRO A 213 -12.26 9.51 -5.42
N MET A 214 -13.15 9.09 -4.51
CA MET A 214 -14.59 9.06 -4.79
C MET A 214 -15.21 10.46 -4.72
N PHE A 215 -16.25 10.73 -5.50
CA PHE A 215 -17.05 11.95 -5.36
C PHE A 215 -17.70 12.00 -3.95
N PRO A 216 -17.66 13.13 -3.22
CA PRO A 216 -17.10 14.45 -3.57
C PRO A 216 -15.63 14.69 -3.11
N ILE A 217 -14.95 13.69 -2.55
CA ILE A 217 -13.67 13.81 -1.83
C ILE A 217 -12.44 13.52 -2.74
N HIS A 218 -12.47 14.02 -3.99
CA HIS A 218 -11.45 13.75 -5.01
C HIS A 218 -10.60 14.97 -5.38
N THR A 219 -10.88 16.14 -4.80
CA THR A 219 -10.28 17.43 -5.23
C THR A 219 -8.79 17.55 -4.97
N TRP A 220 -8.21 16.66 -4.16
CA TRP A 220 -6.75 16.57 -3.97
C TRP A 220 -6.05 15.93 -5.18
N LEU A 221 -6.76 15.10 -5.96
CA LEU A 221 -6.18 14.28 -7.03
C LEU A 221 -5.65 15.13 -8.20
N PRO A 222 -6.40 16.12 -8.75
CA PRO A 222 -5.90 16.93 -9.86
C PRO A 222 -4.63 17.72 -9.49
N ASP A 223 -4.61 18.32 -8.29
CA ASP A 223 -3.45 19.10 -7.82
C ASP A 223 -2.23 18.20 -7.59
N ALA A 224 -2.43 17.03 -6.97
CA ALA A 224 -1.35 16.08 -6.73
C ALA A 224 -0.73 15.58 -8.04
N HIS A 225 -1.54 15.29 -9.08
CA HIS A 225 -1.03 14.86 -10.38
C HIS A 225 -0.34 15.96 -11.18
N THR A 226 -0.87 17.18 -11.11
CA THR A 226 -0.32 18.34 -11.82
C THR A 226 1.04 18.71 -11.26
N GLU A 227 1.20 18.67 -9.93
CA GLU A 227 2.41 19.11 -9.26
C GLU A 227 3.42 17.98 -9.04
N ALA A 228 3.02 16.71 -9.02
CA ALA A 228 3.96 15.62 -8.82
C ALA A 228 4.99 15.52 -9.97
N PRO A 229 6.24 15.14 -9.67
CA PRO A 229 7.16 14.73 -10.73
C PRO A 229 6.58 13.53 -11.49
N THR A 230 7.03 13.31 -12.73
CA THR A 230 6.54 12.22 -13.59
C THR A 230 6.49 10.87 -12.86
N ALA A 231 7.52 10.53 -12.07
CA ALA A 231 7.53 9.34 -11.23
C ALA A 231 6.34 9.29 -10.26
N GLY A 232 6.17 10.38 -9.51
CA GLY A 232 5.11 10.52 -8.52
C GLY A 232 3.75 10.30 -9.16
N SER A 233 3.49 10.93 -10.31
CA SER A 233 2.24 10.75 -11.05
C SER A 233 2.02 9.32 -11.55
N VAL A 234 3.07 8.64 -12.04
CA VAL A 234 2.96 7.22 -12.45
C VAL A 234 2.59 6.33 -11.28
N PHE A 235 3.21 6.51 -10.11
CA PHE A 235 2.88 5.71 -8.93
C PHE A 235 1.50 6.05 -8.35
N LEU A 236 1.16 7.35 -8.33
CA LEU A 236 -0.11 7.85 -7.83
C LEU A 236 -1.26 7.27 -8.66
N ALA A 237 -1.22 7.37 -9.99
CA ALA A 237 -2.23 6.80 -10.87
C ALA A 237 -2.16 5.27 -10.95
N GLY A 238 -0.95 4.72 -11.03
CA GLY A 238 -0.67 3.32 -11.32
C GLY A 238 -1.14 2.38 -10.22
N ILE A 239 -0.78 2.68 -8.96
CA ILE A 239 -1.02 1.78 -7.81
C ILE A 239 -1.83 2.45 -6.72
N LEU A 240 -1.58 3.73 -6.41
CA LEU A 240 -2.09 4.35 -5.19
C LEU A 240 -3.62 4.36 -5.11
N LEU A 241 -4.27 4.63 -6.24
CA LEU A 241 -5.73 4.54 -6.37
C LEU A 241 -6.26 3.10 -6.25
N LYS A 242 -5.50 2.11 -6.76
CA LYS A 242 -5.89 0.69 -6.72
C LYS A 242 -5.81 0.13 -5.29
N MET A 243 -4.94 0.69 -4.45
CA MET A 243 -4.88 0.32 -3.04
C MET A 243 -6.17 0.68 -2.29
N GLY A 244 -6.83 1.79 -2.67
CA GLY A 244 -8.17 2.15 -2.16
C GLY A 244 -9.22 1.08 -2.45
N ALA A 245 -9.33 0.70 -3.73
CA ALA A 245 -10.24 -0.37 -4.16
C ALA A 245 -9.90 -1.73 -3.51
N TYR A 246 -8.61 -2.06 -3.39
CA TYR A 246 -8.15 -3.26 -2.68
C TYR A 246 -8.62 -3.27 -1.21
N GLY A 247 -8.55 -2.12 -0.53
CA GLY A 247 -9.06 -1.96 0.84
C GLY A 247 -10.54 -2.34 0.96
N PHE A 248 -11.38 -1.82 0.07
CA PHE A 248 -12.80 -2.19 0.03
C PHE A 248 -13.00 -3.71 -0.12
N LEU A 249 -12.37 -4.29 -1.14
CA LEU A 249 -12.48 -5.73 -1.45
C LEU A 249 -11.97 -6.61 -0.32
N ARG A 250 -10.95 -6.16 0.41
CA ARG A 250 -10.30 -6.95 1.45
C ARG A 250 -10.97 -6.85 2.80
N PHE A 251 -11.54 -5.70 3.13
CA PHE A 251 -12.05 -5.42 4.49
C PHE A 251 -13.55 -5.16 4.49
N SER A 252 -14.02 -4.15 3.76
CA SER A 252 -15.42 -3.71 3.84
C SER A 252 -16.41 -4.81 3.43
N PHE A 253 -16.21 -5.40 2.24
CA PHE A 253 -17.10 -6.46 1.73
C PHE A 253 -17.14 -7.71 2.61
N PRO A 254 -16.01 -8.34 2.98
CA PRO A 254 -16.04 -9.59 3.73
C PRO A 254 -16.29 -9.42 5.24
N MET A 255 -15.87 -8.31 5.85
CA MET A 255 -15.97 -8.14 7.32
C MET A 255 -17.27 -7.46 7.76
N PHE A 256 -17.90 -6.65 6.88
CA PHE A 256 -19.11 -5.89 7.20
C PHE A 256 -20.26 -6.16 6.21
N PRO A 257 -20.63 -7.44 5.96
CA PRO A 257 -21.58 -7.80 4.91
C PRO A 257 -22.97 -7.17 5.10
N TYR A 258 -23.42 -6.97 6.34
CA TYR A 258 -24.70 -6.30 6.61
C TYR A 258 -24.66 -4.83 6.19
N ALA A 259 -23.61 -4.10 6.58
CA ALA A 259 -23.47 -2.69 6.21
C ALA A 259 -23.36 -2.51 4.69
N VAL A 260 -22.62 -3.38 4.01
CA VAL A 260 -22.50 -3.41 2.55
C VAL A 260 -23.89 -3.59 1.91
N ASN A 261 -24.70 -4.52 2.42
CA ASN A 261 -26.06 -4.72 1.92
C ASN A 261 -26.91 -3.45 2.07
N VAL A 262 -26.85 -2.82 3.25
CA VAL A 262 -27.58 -1.58 3.53
C VAL A 262 -27.18 -0.43 2.59
N PHE A 263 -25.89 -0.24 2.32
CA PHE A 263 -25.41 0.89 1.51
C PHE A 263 -25.41 0.65 -0.01
N LEU A 264 -25.32 -0.61 -0.48
CA LEU A 264 -25.19 -0.90 -1.91
C LEU A 264 -26.43 -1.56 -2.54
N TYR A 265 -27.26 -2.27 -1.77
CA TYR A 265 -28.33 -3.11 -2.31
C TYR A 265 -29.74 -2.67 -1.91
N HIS A 266 -29.89 -1.57 -1.16
CA HIS A 266 -31.20 -0.96 -0.91
C HIS A 266 -31.48 0.18 -1.89
N TYR A 267 -31.91 -0.23 -3.09
CA TYR A 267 -33.00 0.38 -3.86
C TYR A 267 -34.10 -0.66 -4.02
#